data_AF-A0A0C2RV32-F1
#
_entry.id   AF-A0A0C2RV32-F1
#
_cell.length_a   1.000
_cell.length_b   1.000
_cell.length_c   1.000
_cell.angle_alpha   90.00
_cell.angle_beta   90.00
_cell.angle_gamma   90.00
#
_symmetry.space_group_name_H-M   'P 1'
#
loop_
_entity.id
_entity.type
_entity.pdbx_description
1 polymer ?
#
loop_
_entity_poly.entity_id
_entity_poly.type
_entity_poly.pdbx_seq_one_letter_code
_entity_poly.pdbx_strand_id
1 'polypeptide(L)'
;MPFIEELGKAIEDEYKAYYYYKDLRSRTNNPQFRKWIEHVMNDEKNHYSSFQALFFSLTGTYVQDPEKEPRASSFREGVLKSLNDEWEASEKYRDLLFQIPVQQAYQPLFVAMMDESEHAMRFSTILTSLQ
;
A
#
# COMPACT_ATOMS: atom_id res chain seq x y z
N MET A 1 -2.17 10.76 -19.78
CA MET A 1 -2.42 11.84 -18.80
C MET A 1 -1.70 11.45 -17.52
N PRO A 2 -0.92 12.35 -16.90
CA PRO A 2 -0.07 12.02 -15.75
C PRO A 2 -0.81 11.27 -14.63
N PHE A 3 -2.01 11.71 -14.27
CA PHE A 3 -2.81 11.08 -13.21
C PHE A 3 -3.18 9.61 -13.47
N ILE A 4 -3.65 9.26 -14.68
CA ILE A 4 -4.09 7.89 -14.98
C ILE A 4 -2.89 6.93 -14.97
N GLU A 5 -1.75 7.39 -15.47
CA GLU A 5 -0.52 6.58 -15.44
C GLU A 5 -0.06 6.32 -14.00
N GLU A 6 -0.03 7.35 -13.16
CA GLU A 6 0.37 7.23 -11.76
C GLU A 6 -0.64 6.42 -10.93
N LEU A 7 -1.94 6.53 -11.21
CA LEU A 7 -2.96 5.66 -10.62
C LEU A 7 -2.77 4.20 -11.05
N GLY A 8 -2.39 3.96 -12.31
CA GLY A 8 -2.04 2.62 -12.79
C GLY A 8 -0.87 2.02 -12.02
N LYS A 9 0.20 2.80 -11.79
CA LYS A 9 1.35 2.40 -10.96
C LYS A 9 0.93 2.13 -9.51
N ALA A 10 0.12 3.02 -8.92
CA ALA A 10 -0.41 2.81 -7.57
C ALA A 10 -1.14 1.47 -7.43
N ILE A 11 -1.96 1.08 -8.42
CA ILE A 11 -2.64 -0.23 -8.42
C ILE A 11 -1.63 -1.39 -8.39
N GLU A 12 -0.54 -1.31 -9.15
CA GLU A 12 0.50 -2.33 -9.12
C GLU A 12 1.23 -2.38 -7.76
N ASP A 13 1.52 -1.22 -7.19
CA ASP A 13 2.22 -1.08 -5.91
C ASP A 13 1.37 -1.66 -4.75
N GLU A 14 0.07 -1.34 -4.71
CA GLU A 14 -0.89 -1.89 -3.75
C GLU A 14 -0.99 -3.42 -3.81
N TYR A 15 -1.00 -3.95 -5.04
CA TYR A 15 -1.02 -5.38 -5.24
C TYR A 15 0.27 -6.05 -4.73
N LYS A 16 1.43 -5.42 -4.99
CA LYS A 16 2.73 -5.87 -4.49
C LYS A 16 2.76 -5.86 -2.97
N ALA A 17 2.36 -4.76 -2.35
CA ALA A 17 2.30 -4.58 -0.90
C ALA A 17 1.43 -5.64 -0.22
N TYR A 18 0.22 -5.91 -0.74
CA TYR A 18 -0.64 -6.99 -0.25
C TYR A 18 0.07 -8.34 -0.14
N TYR A 19 0.76 -8.77 -1.21
CA TYR A 19 1.48 -10.04 -1.21
C TYR A 19 2.75 -10.01 -0.36
N TYR A 20 3.43 -8.87 -0.32
CA TYR A 20 4.60 -8.67 0.53
C TYR A 20 4.24 -8.80 2.01
N TYR A 21 3.17 -8.15 2.46
CA TYR A 21 2.71 -8.20 3.85
C TYR A 21 2.13 -9.56 4.24
N LYS A 22 1.55 -10.28 3.29
CA LYS A 22 1.19 -11.69 3.49
C LYS A 22 2.42 -12.55 3.84
N ASP A 23 3.54 -12.35 3.15
CA ASP A 23 4.81 -13.02 3.45
C ASP A 23 5.39 -12.53 4.79
N LEU A 24 5.48 -11.22 4.99
CA LEU A 24 6.06 -10.61 6.19
C LEU A 24 5.33 -11.03 7.48
N ARG A 25 3.99 -11.10 7.43
CA ARG A 25 3.16 -11.58 8.55
C ARG A 25 3.53 -13.01 8.97
N SER A 26 3.91 -13.87 8.02
CA SER A 26 4.27 -15.27 8.28
C SER A 26 5.64 -15.42 8.96
N ARG A 27 6.45 -14.36 8.98
CA ARG A 27 7.83 -14.37 9.48
C ARG A 27 7.99 -13.97 10.94
N THR A 28 6.89 -13.70 11.64
CA THR A 28 6.93 -13.36 13.05
C THR A 28 5.92 -14.17 13.86
N ASN A 29 6.36 -14.61 15.04
CA ASN A 29 5.52 -15.29 16.01
C ASN A 29 4.92 -14.32 17.04
N ASN A 30 5.29 -13.03 17.00
CA ASN A 30 4.73 -12.03 17.89
C ASN A 30 3.25 -11.78 17.49
N PRO A 31 2.28 -12.04 18.39
CA PRO A 31 0.86 -11.94 18.05
C PRO A 31 0.43 -10.51 17.73
N GLN A 32 1.04 -9.52 18.38
CA GLN A 32 0.73 -8.11 18.15
C GLN A 32 1.24 -7.65 16.78
N PHE A 33 2.47 -8.02 16.42
CA PHE A 33 3.03 -7.68 15.11
C PHE A 33 2.26 -8.37 13.99
N ARG A 34 1.88 -9.65 14.17
CA ARG A 34 1.01 -10.34 13.21
C ARG A 34 -0.31 -9.62 12.99
N LYS A 35 -0.96 -9.16 14.06
CA LYS A 35 -2.23 -8.42 13.98
C LYS A 35 -2.06 -7.10 13.23
N TRP A 36 -0.99 -6.37 13.50
CA TRP A 36 -0.69 -5.12 12.81
C TRP A 36 -0.42 -5.34 11.33
N ILE A 37 0.44 -6.29 10.97
CA ILE A 37 0.75 -6.59 9.56
C ILE A 37 -0.49 -7.14 8.84
N GLU A 38 -1.36 -7.88 9.53
CA GLU A 38 -2.64 -8.34 8.95
C GLU A 38 -3.60 -7.19 8.64
N HIS A 39 -3.62 -6.16 9.47
CA HIS A 39 -4.43 -4.97 9.24
C HIS A 39 -3.94 -4.23 7.99
N VAL A 40 -2.65 -3.85 7.95
CA VAL A 40 -1.98 -3.24 6.79
C VAL A 40 -2.27 -4.05 5.52
N MET A 41 -2.02 -5.36 5.55
CA MET A 41 -2.30 -6.26 4.42
C MET A 41 -3.78 -6.20 3.94
N ASN A 42 -4.75 -6.08 4.85
CA ASN A 42 -6.15 -5.99 4.42
C ASN A 42 -6.48 -4.61 3.83
N ASP A 43 -5.83 -3.55 4.31
CA ASP A 43 -6.00 -2.20 3.82
C ASP A 43 -5.42 -2.06 2.41
N GLU A 44 -4.24 -2.62 2.11
CA GLU A 44 -3.69 -2.64 0.73
C GLU A 44 -4.61 -3.37 -0.26
N LYS A 45 -5.27 -4.44 0.20
CA LYS A 45 -6.26 -5.14 -0.63
C LYS A 45 -7.45 -4.23 -0.95
N ASN A 46 -7.88 -3.42 0.01
CA ASN A 46 -8.97 -2.47 -0.16
C ASN A 46 -8.55 -1.29 -1.05
N HIS A 47 -7.33 -0.77 -0.88
CA HIS A 47 -6.73 0.26 -1.73
C HIS A 47 -6.64 -0.21 -3.18
N TYR A 48 -6.04 -1.38 -3.43
CA TYR A 48 -6.00 -2.03 -4.75
C TYR A 48 -7.39 -2.08 -5.41
N SER A 49 -8.39 -2.58 -4.67
CA SER A 49 -9.74 -2.74 -5.18
C SER A 49 -10.40 -1.38 -5.49
N SER A 50 -10.18 -0.39 -4.64
CA SER A 50 -10.72 0.96 -4.79
C SER A 50 -10.07 1.71 -5.96
N PHE A 51 -8.76 1.59 -6.11
CA PHE A 51 -8.03 2.17 -7.23
C PHE A 51 -8.37 1.49 -8.55
N GLN A 52 -8.54 0.17 -8.59
CA GLN A 52 -9.06 -0.53 -9.78
C GLN A 52 -10.44 -0.03 -10.20
N ALA A 53 -11.35 0.17 -9.23
CA ALA A 53 -12.67 0.72 -9.51
C ALA A 53 -12.58 2.15 -10.06
N LEU A 54 -11.72 2.99 -9.46
CA LEU A 54 -11.48 4.35 -9.94
C LEU A 54 -10.88 4.36 -11.35
N PHE A 55 -9.84 3.56 -11.59
CA PHE A 55 -9.17 3.46 -12.88
C PHE A 55 -10.14 3.01 -13.97
N PHE A 56 -10.94 1.96 -13.71
CA PHE A 56 -11.99 1.52 -14.62
C PHE A 56 -13.01 2.61 -14.92
N SER A 57 -13.43 3.40 -13.92
CA SER A 57 -14.36 4.51 -14.15
C SER A 57 -13.79 5.60 -15.07
N LEU A 58 -12.46 5.75 -15.11
CA LEU A 58 -11.76 6.76 -15.90
C LEU A 58 -11.35 6.27 -17.30
N THR A 59 -11.08 4.98 -17.45
CA THR A 59 -10.47 4.41 -18.68
C THR A 59 -11.34 3.39 -19.39
N GLY A 60 -12.32 2.79 -18.68
CA GLY A 60 -13.11 1.66 -19.15
C GLY A 60 -12.38 0.31 -19.12
N THR A 61 -11.16 0.24 -18.57
CA THR A 61 -10.37 -0.99 -18.43
C THR A 61 -9.80 -1.14 -17.03
N TYR A 62 -9.37 -2.33 -16.66
CA TYR A 62 -8.64 -2.59 -15.41
C TYR A 62 -7.16 -2.77 -15.70
N VAL A 63 -6.29 -2.43 -14.74
CA VAL A 63 -4.89 -2.83 -14.77
C VAL A 63 -4.83 -4.36 -14.68
N GLN A 64 -4.21 -5.02 -15.67
CA GLN A 64 -4.16 -6.47 -15.76
C GLN A 64 -2.82 -7.00 -15.23
N ASP A 65 -2.86 -8.23 -14.72
CA ASP A 65 -1.68 -9.04 -14.39
C ASP A 65 -0.57 -8.33 -13.59
N PRO A 66 -0.89 -7.61 -12.49
CA PRO A 66 0.14 -7.01 -11.66
C PRO A 66 1.08 -8.09 -11.09
N GLU A 67 2.38 -7.78 -11.12
CA GLU A 67 3.41 -8.69 -10.62
C GLU A 67 3.43 -8.73 -9.10
N LYS A 68 3.81 -9.88 -8.54
CA LYS A 68 4.00 -10.04 -7.09
C LYS A 68 5.41 -9.63 -6.71
N GLU A 69 5.53 -8.93 -5.59
CA GLU A 69 6.84 -8.56 -5.08
C GLU A 69 7.63 -9.78 -4.56
N PRO A 70 8.97 -9.81 -4.73
CA PRO A 70 9.81 -10.80 -4.07
C PRO A 70 9.64 -10.80 -2.55
N ARG A 71 9.83 -11.98 -1.96
CA ARG A 71 9.73 -12.18 -0.51
C ARG A 71 10.85 -11.44 0.22
N ALA A 72 10.57 -11.04 1.46
CA ALA A 72 11.58 -10.43 2.32
C ALA A 72 12.75 -11.40 2.59
N SER A 73 13.97 -10.88 2.68
CA SER A 73 15.18 -11.65 3.06
C SER A 73 15.14 -12.03 4.54
N SER A 74 14.82 -11.06 5.41
CA SER A 74 14.66 -11.23 6.85
C SER A 74 13.46 -10.43 7.36
N PHE A 75 12.96 -10.75 8.56
CA PHE A 75 11.84 -10.00 9.14
C PHE A 75 12.20 -8.53 9.39
N ARG A 76 13.40 -8.27 9.93
CA ARG A 76 13.85 -6.90 10.23
C ARG A 76 14.02 -6.06 8.96
N GLU A 77 14.68 -6.59 7.94
CA GLU A 77 14.86 -5.88 6.66
C GLU A 77 13.52 -5.68 5.97
N GLY A 78 12.61 -6.66 6.07
CA GLY A 78 11.27 -6.52 5.52
C GLY A 78 10.48 -5.40 6.17
N VAL A 79 10.48 -5.32 7.51
CA VAL A 79 9.84 -4.22 8.25
C VAL A 79 10.47 -2.86 7.91
N LEU A 80 11.80 -2.78 7.77
CA LEU A 80 12.46 -1.53 7.38
C LEU A 80 12.09 -1.11 5.95
N LYS A 81 12.02 -2.06 5.02
CA LYS A 81 11.57 -1.79 3.65
C LYS A 81 10.13 -1.25 3.67
N SER A 82 9.22 -1.98 4.32
CA SER A 82 7.81 -1.57 4.43
C SER A 82 7.67 -0.18 5.01
N LEU A 83 8.39 0.16 6.08
CA LEU A 83 8.39 1.52 6.63
C LEU A 83 8.67 2.60 5.58
N ASN A 84 9.69 2.41 4.75
CA ASN A 84 10.05 3.37 3.71
C ASN A 84 9.01 3.39 2.59
N ASP A 85 8.55 2.22 2.15
CA ASP A 85 7.53 2.12 1.10
C ASP A 85 6.24 2.84 1.50
N GLU A 86 5.75 2.66 2.74
CA GLU A 86 4.51 3.32 3.20
C GLU A 86 4.68 4.84 3.32
N TRP A 87 5.88 5.32 3.71
CA TRP A 87 6.15 6.75 3.70
C TRP A 87 6.08 7.31 2.28
N GLU A 88 6.73 6.66 1.33
CA GLU A 88 6.73 7.08 -0.08
C GLU A 88 5.32 7.00 -0.68
N ALA A 89 4.53 5.97 -0.33
CA ALA A 89 3.15 5.81 -0.78
C ALA A 89 2.23 6.92 -0.25
N SER A 90 2.35 7.29 1.03
CA SER A 90 1.63 8.43 1.60
C SER A 90 1.89 9.74 0.83
N GLU A 91 3.17 10.01 0.52
CA GLU A 91 3.53 11.20 -0.28
C GLU A 91 3.01 11.12 -1.71
N LYS A 92 3.08 9.95 -2.33
CA LYS A 92 2.53 9.69 -3.67
C LYS A 92 1.03 9.94 -3.72
N TYR A 93 0.27 9.48 -2.73
CA TYR A 93 -1.19 9.65 -2.70
C TYR A 93 -1.61 11.09 -2.39
N ARG A 94 -0.84 11.82 -1.56
CA ARG A 94 -0.98 13.28 -1.44
C ARG A 94 -0.80 13.98 -2.78
N ASP A 95 0.23 13.62 -3.54
CA ASP A 95 0.53 14.28 -4.81
C ASP A 95 -0.51 13.93 -5.89
N LEU A 96 -1.06 12.70 -5.88
CA LEU A 96 -2.21 12.31 -6.70
C LEU A 96 -3.48 13.09 -6.33
N LEU A 97 -3.73 13.33 -5.03
CA LEU A 97 -4.88 14.13 -4.57
C LEU A 97 -4.88 15.54 -5.17
N PHE A 98 -3.71 16.17 -5.33
CA PHE A 98 -3.61 17.50 -5.95
C PHE A 98 -3.86 17.49 -7.47
N GLN A 99 -3.88 16.31 -8.08
CA GLN A 99 -4.00 16.12 -9.52
C GLN A 99 -5.33 15.46 -9.92
N ILE A 100 -6.26 15.26 -8.98
CA ILE A 100 -7.49 14.51 -9.27
C ILE A 100 -8.28 15.15 -10.42
N PRO A 101 -8.64 14.37 -11.46
CA PRO A 101 -9.42 14.90 -12.57
C PRO A 101 -10.92 14.92 -12.25
N VAL A 102 -11.35 14.17 -11.22
CA VAL A 102 -12.75 13.98 -10.84
C VAL A 102 -12.89 13.89 -9.33
N GLN A 103 -14.00 14.40 -8.78
CA GLN A 103 -14.24 14.43 -7.33
C GLN A 103 -14.30 13.03 -6.71
N GLN A 104 -14.74 12.02 -7.46
CA GLN A 104 -14.85 10.64 -7.02
C GLN A 104 -13.48 10.03 -6.67
N ALA A 105 -12.38 10.59 -7.19
CA ALA A 105 -11.03 10.15 -6.86
C ALA A 105 -10.58 10.60 -5.46
N TYR A 106 -11.21 11.63 -4.87
CA TYR A 106 -10.79 12.20 -3.60
C TYR A 106 -10.83 11.19 -2.45
N GLN A 107 -11.98 10.54 -2.25
CA GLN A 107 -12.16 9.61 -1.13
C GLN A 107 -11.16 8.44 -1.13
N PRO A 108 -11.02 7.64 -2.21
CA PRO A 108 -10.11 6.50 -2.20
C PRO A 108 -8.65 6.91 -1.98
N LEU A 109 -8.20 8.01 -2.61
CA LEU A 109 -6.83 8.50 -2.43
C LEU A 109 -6.59 9.09 -1.04
N PHE A 110 -7.57 9.78 -0.46
CA PHE A 110 -7.45 10.34 0.89
C PHE A 110 -7.40 9.27 1.96
N VAL A 111 -8.24 8.23 1.84
CA VAL A 111 -8.22 7.08 2.74
C VAL A 111 -6.85 6.40 2.68
N ALA A 112 -6.39 6.03 1.47
CA ALA A 112 -5.09 5.39 1.30
C ALA A 112 -3.94 6.24 1.87
N MET A 113 -3.87 7.54 1.54
CA MET A 113 -2.85 8.45 2.09
C MET A 113 -2.78 8.45 3.63
N MET A 114 -3.94 8.45 4.29
CA MET A 114 -4.01 8.44 5.76
C MET A 114 -3.63 7.07 6.32
N ASP A 115 -4.09 6.00 5.68
CA ASP A 115 -3.78 4.63 6.08
C ASP A 115 -2.28 4.35 5.90
N GLU A 116 -1.64 4.76 4.81
CA GLU A 116 -0.18 4.60 4.64
C GLU A 116 0.64 5.32 5.71
N SER A 117 0.20 6.51 6.12
CA SER A 117 0.84 7.23 7.22
C SER A 117 0.74 6.44 8.55
N GLU A 118 -0.38 5.77 8.76
CA GLU A 118 -0.63 4.91 9.91
C GLU A 118 0.20 3.60 9.82
N HIS A 119 0.28 3.00 8.64
CA HIS A 119 1.07 1.80 8.36
C HIS A 119 2.55 2.06 8.65
N ALA A 120 3.10 3.19 8.18
CA ALA A 120 4.46 3.61 8.47
C ALA A 120 4.70 3.74 9.99
N MET A 121 3.76 4.31 10.75
CA MET A 121 3.87 4.38 12.21
C MET A 121 3.90 2.98 12.86
N ARG A 122 3.10 2.04 12.37
CA ARG A 122 3.13 0.64 12.84
C ARG A 122 4.49 0.00 12.56
N PHE A 123 5.00 0.10 11.33
CA PHE A 123 6.27 -0.51 10.97
C PHE A 123 7.45 0.11 11.72
N SER A 124 7.44 1.43 11.94
CA SER A 124 8.41 2.12 12.80
C SER A 124 8.39 1.58 14.24
N THR A 125 7.20 1.37 14.79
CA THR A 125 7.02 0.77 16.13
C THR A 125 7.53 -0.67 16.17
N ILE A 126 7.25 -1.48 15.14
CA ILE A 126 7.80 -2.84 15.05
C ILE A 126 9.32 -2.79 14.98
N LEU A 127 9.90 -1.99 14.09
CA LEU A 127 11.33 -1.92 13.84
C LEU A 127 12.12 -1.54 15.10
N THR A 128 11.63 -0.55 15.83
CA THR A 128 12.23 -0.09 17.09
C THR A 128 12.09 -1.10 18.22
N SER A 129 11.08 -1.98 18.16
CA SER A 129 10.87 -3.06 19.13
C SER A 129 11.69 -4.32 18.83
N LEU A 130 12.27 -4.43 17.63
CA LEU A 130 13.24 -5.46 17.27
C LEU A 130 14.60 -5.01 17.80
N GLN A 131 14.95 -5.41 19.03
CA GLN A 131 16.30 -5.24 19.56
C GLN A 131 17.29 -6.20 18.91
#